data_AF-A0A3C2DGN2-F1
#
_entry.id   AF-A0A3C2DGN2-F1
#
_cell.length_a   1.000
_cell.length_b   1.000
_cell.length_c   1.000
_cell.angle_alpha   90.00
_cell.angle_beta   90.00
_cell.angle_gamma   90.00
#
_symmetry.space_group_name_H-M   'P 1'
#
loop_
_entity.id
_entity.type
_entity.pdbx_description
1 polymer ?
#
loop_
_entity_poly.entity_id
_entity_poly.type
_entity_poly.pdbx_seq_one_letter_code
_entity_poly.pdbx_strand_id
1 'polypeptide(L)' 'GIIGKTLIAHGSEVLKEEFLPKILANEVEFAVGYSEPEAGSDAAAMKLKADKTEGGWILNG' A
#
# COMPACT_ATOMS: atom_id res chain seq x y z
N GLY A 1 9.38 -10.58 -0.40
CA GLY A 1 8.07 -9.93 -0.20
C GLY A 1 7.77 -8.96 -1.33
N ILE A 2 6.49 -8.77 -1.66
CA ILE A 2 6.08 -7.86 -2.76
C ILE A 2 6.31 -6.37 -2.42
N ILE A 3 6.22 -6.00 -1.13
CA ILE A 3 6.28 -4.61 -0.68
C ILE A 3 7.60 -3.92 -1.03
N GLY A 4 8.75 -4.53 -0.73
CA GLY A 4 10.06 -3.93 -1.03
C GLY A 4 10.24 -3.66 -2.53
N LYS A 5 9.76 -4.56 -3.40
CA LYS A 5 9.82 -4.38 -4.86
C LYS A 5 8.88 -3.25 -5.32
N THR A 6 7.66 -3.20 -4.79
CA THR A 6 6.70 -2.12 -5.07
C THR A 6 7.27 -0.77 -4.66
N LEU A 7 7.92 -0.70 -3.49
CA LEU A 7 8.51 0.52 -2.98
C LEU A 7 9.69 1.00 -3.84
N ILE A 8 10.56 0.10 -4.29
CA ILE A 8 11.65 0.43 -5.22
C ILE A 8 11.10 0.95 -6.56
N ALA A 9 10.07 0.31 -7.10
CA ALA A 9 9.52 0.63 -8.42
C ALA A 9 8.63 1.88 -8.42
N HIS A 10 7.87 2.13 -7.35
CA HIS A 10 6.78 3.11 -7.33
C HIS A 10 6.78 4.06 -6.12
N GLY A 11 7.62 3.82 -5.10
CA GLY A 11 7.70 4.67 -3.92
C GLY A 11 8.29 6.05 -4.22
N SER A 12 7.87 7.05 -3.45
CA SER A 12 8.61 8.32 -3.37
C SER A 12 9.94 8.09 -2.65
N GLU A 13 10.89 9.02 -2.81
CA GLU A 13 12.18 8.90 -2.11
C GLU A 13 12.02 8.90 -0.59
N VAL A 14 11.09 9.71 -0.06
CA VAL A 14 10.76 9.70 1.38
C VAL A 14 10.35 8.30 1.85
N LEU A 15 9.48 7.61 1.10
CA LEU A 15 9.05 6.27 1.49
C LEU A 15 10.18 5.24 1.34
N LYS A 16 11.02 5.36 0.31
CA LYS A 16 12.17 4.46 0.11
C LYS A 16 13.19 4.60 1.23
N GLU A 17 13.57 5.83 1.57
CA GLU A 17 14.52 6.15 2.65
C GLU A 17 14.01 5.65 4.00
N GLU A 18 12.71 5.78 4.26
CA GLU A 18 12.13 5.33 5.52
C GLU A 18 12.01 3.80 5.62
N PHE A 19 11.45 3.15 4.60
CA PHE A 19 11.00 1.76 4.73
C PHE A 19 11.97 0.72 4.19
N LEU A 20 12.81 1.02 3.19
CA LEU A 20 13.77 0.01 2.68
C LEU A 20 14.77 -0.45 3.75
N PRO A 21 15.38 0.44 4.57
CA PRO A 21 16.25 0.01 5.65
C PRO A 21 15.52 -0.83 6.70
N LYS A 22 14.31 -0.41 7.11
CA LYS A 22 13.48 -1.13 8.08
C LYS A 22 13.09 -2.53 7.58
N ILE A 23 12.79 -2.68 6.29
CA ILE A 23 12.50 -3.99 5.67
C ILE A 23 13.74 -4.89 5.75
N LEU A 24 14.93 -4.37 5.42
CA LEU A 24 16.18 -5.14 5.47
C LEU A 24 16.56 -5.55 6.90
N ALA A 25 16.28 -4.70 7.87
CA ALA A 25 16.52 -4.94 9.30
C ALA A 25 15.43 -5.79 9.98
N ASN A 26 14.34 -6.13 9.28
CA ASN A 26 13.16 -6.81 9.83
C ASN A 26 12.52 -6.04 11.01
N GLU A 27 12.49 -4.71 10.92
CA GLU A 27 11.95 -3.81 11.96
C GLU A 27 10.53 -3.33 11.64
N VAL A 28 9.96 -3.77 10.51
CA VAL A 28 8.62 -3.38 10.06
C VAL A 28 7.91 -4.57 9.43
N GLU A 29 6.63 -4.70 9.76
CA GLU A 29 5.73 -5.66 9.16
C GLU A 29 4.70 -4.94 8.30
N PHE A 30 4.32 -5.57 7.18
CA PHE A 30 3.33 -5.05 6.26
C PHE A 30 2.23 -6.08 6.05
N ALA A 31 1.00 -5.59 5.96
CA ALA A 31 -0.15 -6.36 5.49
C ALA A 31 -0.62 -5.82 4.13
N VAL A 32 -1.20 -6.70 3.33
CA VAL A 32 -1.71 -6.38 1.99
C VAL A 32 -3.20 -6.67 1.98
N GLY A 33 -4.01 -5.62 2.03
CA GLY A 33 -5.48 -5.72 2.09
C GLY A 33 -6.14 -5.54 0.73
N TYR A 34 -5.98 -6.51 -0.18
CA TYR A 34 -6.70 -6.47 -1.47
C TYR A 34 -8.09 -7.11 -1.41
N SER A 35 -8.28 -8.12 -0.55
CA SER A 35 -9.55 -8.83 -0.48
C SER A 35 -10.58 -8.06 0.34
N GLU A 36 -11.78 -7.94 -0.22
CA GLU A 36 -13.00 -7.43 0.43
C GLU A 36 -14.05 -8.56 0.46
N PRO A 37 -15.11 -8.46 1.30
CA PRO A 37 -16.12 -9.51 1.40
C PRO A 37 -16.72 -9.96 0.06
N GLU A 38 -16.85 -9.02 -0.88
CA GLU A 38 -17.45 -9.25 -2.20
C GLU A 38 -16.41 -9.24 -3.35
N ALA A 39 -15.11 -9.03 -3.08
CA ALA A 39 -14.07 -8.92 -4.11
C ALA A 39 -12.78 -9.64 -3.68
N GLY A 40 -12.42 -10.70 -4.41
CA GLY A 40 -11.23 -11.50 -4.17
C GLY A 40 -10.28 -11.48 -5.38
N SER A 41 -10.49 -12.40 -6.32
CA SER A 41 -9.66 -12.50 -7.53
C SER A 41 -9.84 -11.32 -8.50
N ASP A 42 -11.01 -10.70 -8.50
CA ASP A 42 -11.29 -9.48 -9.25
C ASP A 42 -11.06 -8.24 -8.39
N ALA A 43 -9.80 -7.81 -8.32
CA ALA A 43 -9.43 -6.59 -7.59
C ALA A 43 -10.05 -5.32 -8.21
N ALA A 44 -10.47 -5.34 -9.48
CA ALA A 44 -11.13 -4.19 -10.09
C ALA A 44 -12.56 -3.98 -9.53
N ALA A 45 -13.16 -5.03 -8.97
CA ALA A 45 -14.45 -4.98 -8.30
C ALA A 45 -14.40 -4.43 -6.86
N MET A 46 -13.21 -4.07 -6.33
CA MET A 46 -13.09 -3.48 -4.99
C MET A 46 -13.92 -2.20 -4.84
N LYS A 47 -14.62 -2.11 -3.72
CA LYS A 47 -15.45 -0.97 -3.34
C LYS A 47 -14.64 0.14 -2.72
N LEU A 48 -13.55 -0.15 -2.00
CA LEU A 48 -12.68 0.85 -1.40
C LEU A 48 -12.21 1.87 -2.45
N LYS A 49 -12.55 3.13 -2.23
CA LYS A 49 -12.11 4.29 -3.02
C LYS A 49 -11.23 5.20 -2.17
N ALA A 50 -10.32 5.87 -2.86
CA ALA A 50 -9.48 6.92 -2.31
C ALA A 50 -9.83 8.23 -3.02
N ASP A 51 -10.53 9.12 -2.33
CA ASP A 51 -10.89 10.44 -2.85
C ASP A 51 -9.85 11.47 -2.41
N LYS A 52 -9.33 12.26 -3.36
CA LYS A 52 -8.32 13.28 -3.06
C LYS A 52 -8.94 14.43 -2.26
N THR A 53 -8.29 14.83 -1.19
CA THR A 53 -8.69 15.98 -0.34
C THR A 53 -7.49 16.90 -0.11
N GLU A 54 -7.72 18.04 0.55
CA GLU A 54 -6.64 18.91 0.98
C GLU A 54 -5.70 18.15 1.93
N GLY A 55 -4.42 18.09 1.58
CA GLY A 55 -3.39 17.42 2.39
C GLY A 55 -3.36 15.89 2.31
N GLY A 56 -4.23 15.24 1.53
CA GLY A 56 -4.18 13.77 1.44
C GLY A 56 -5.34 13.10 0.72
N TRP A 57 -5.77 11.96 1.27
CA TRP A 57 -6.80 11.10 0.70
C TRP A 57 -7.80 10.67 1.78
N ILE A 58 -9.08 10.62 1.42
CA ILE A 58 -10.14 9.99 2.23
C ILE A 58 -10.37 8.59 1.67
N LEU A 59 -10.29 7.57 2.53
CA LEU A 59 -10.53 6.17 2.16
C LEU A 59 -11.94 5.76 2.60
N ASN A 60 -12.75 5.22 1.70
CA ASN A 60 -14.11 4.76 1.98
C ASN A 60 -14.46 3.52 1.14
N GLY A 61 -14.93 2.46 1.78
CA GLY A 61 -15.18 1.14 1.17
C GLY A 61 -15.95 0.23 2.09
#